data_AF-A0A7W9QER4-F1
#
_entry.id   AF-A0A7W9QER4-F1
#
_cell.length_a   1.000
_cell.length_b   1.000
_cell.length_c   1.000
_cell.angle_alpha   90.00
_cell.angle_beta   90.00
_cell.angle_gamma   90.00
#
_symmetry.space_group_name_H-M   'P 1'
#
loop_
_entity.id
_entity.type
_entity.pdbx_description
1 polymer ?
#
loop_
_entity_poly.entity_id
_entity_poly.type
_entity_poly.pdbx_seq_one_letter_code
_entity_poly.pdbx_strand_id
1 'polypeptide(L)'
;MPQPGSTAPLIPLAKTLRQVAEVGPFFAVRTDPADPTAARAEGYVPLAELYEVGPGTDGTPSAARAPHSPRSPRSPHSPRLGGTSPALRHRHATVAGRLGTDETRVAASLSFQGLAGRLWSMAIGCAVLTGHVPDLGPERLWWHPELSAPNELWLPSPTPSSTPSPTPSSTTSPSLSPTPSPTTGSAPAPAPSPNPCPGDTGREAGTAPGAGAGAADVGLAQQVRTAVLDQHLIPLHRASAASGVSGALLWGNAGSALAGALMVLRDWLRTAPEAGAAAAAGPQGGASAQARALALARDLFAAEPLRESGHWLPDSRPPFRRTTCCLYYRVPGGGLCGDCVLPRVPGR
;
A
#
# COMPACT_ATOMS: atom_id res chain seq x y z
N MET A 1 -12.26 -2.81 44.23
CA MET A 1 -12.69 -2.71 42.82
C MET A 1 -11.55 -2.06 42.03
N PRO A 2 -10.99 -2.71 41.00
CA PRO A 2 -9.96 -2.11 40.17
C PRO A 2 -10.57 -1.07 39.21
N GLN A 3 -9.88 0.06 39.03
CA GLN A 3 -10.28 1.16 38.16
C GLN A 3 -10.11 0.78 36.67
N PRO A 4 -11.05 1.13 35.78
CA PRO A 4 -10.89 0.91 34.35
C PRO A 4 -10.01 2.01 33.72
N GLY A 5 -9.01 1.59 32.94
CA GLY A 5 -8.47 2.38 31.84
C GLY A 5 -7.57 3.57 32.19
N SER A 6 -6.39 3.31 32.78
CA SER A 6 -5.27 4.24 32.63
C SER A 6 -4.74 4.12 31.20
N THR A 7 -5.29 4.92 30.27
CA THR A 7 -4.67 5.12 28.96
C THR A 7 -3.34 5.81 29.20
N ALA A 8 -2.24 5.09 29.03
CA ALA A 8 -0.91 5.68 28.96
C ALA A 8 -0.95 6.91 28.05
N PRO A 9 -0.29 8.03 28.39
CA PRO A 9 -0.29 9.21 27.54
C PRO A 9 0.29 8.81 26.19
N LEU A 10 -0.57 8.76 25.16
CA LEU A 10 -0.14 8.64 23.78
C LEU A 10 0.85 9.77 23.54
N ILE A 11 2.10 9.43 23.25
CA ILE A 11 3.05 10.41 22.72
C ILE A 11 2.30 11.12 21.57
N PRO A 12 2.24 12.47 21.54
CA PRO A 12 1.53 13.16 20.48
C PRO A 12 2.04 12.65 19.13
N LEU A 13 1.13 12.22 18.24
CA LEU A 13 1.51 11.56 16.98
C LEU A 13 2.47 12.41 16.13
N ALA A 14 2.41 13.75 16.26
CA ALA A 14 3.40 14.64 15.66
C ALA A 14 4.85 14.38 16.15
N LYS A 15 5.07 14.05 17.43
CA LYS A 15 6.39 13.66 17.96
C LYS A 15 6.83 12.31 17.39
N THR A 16 5.91 11.34 17.27
CA THR A 16 6.17 10.07 16.59
C THR A 16 6.61 10.27 15.15
N LEU A 17 5.89 11.09 14.38
CA LEU A 17 6.22 11.37 12.98
C LEU A 17 7.60 12.03 12.82
N ARG A 18 8.03 12.84 13.80
CA ARG A 18 9.41 13.36 13.85
C ARG A 18 10.45 12.27 14.10
N GLN A 19 10.17 11.30 14.96
CA GLN A 19 11.07 10.14 15.16
C GLN A 19 11.13 9.25 13.92
N VAL A 20 9.99 9.01 13.27
CA VAL A 20 9.91 8.25 12.02
C VAL A 20 10.72 8.95 10.92
N ALA A 21 10.75 10.28 10.89
CA ALA A 21 11.55 11.05 9.93
C ALA A 21 13.08 10.80 10.03
N GLU A 22 13.59 10.34 11.18
CA GLU A 22 15.01 10.00 11.36
C GLU A 22 15.44 8.79 10.51
N VAL A 23 14.49 7.97 10.07
CA VAL A 23 14.73 6.86 9.13
C VAL A 23 15.19 7.37 7.76
N GLY A 24 14.68 8.54 7.34
CA GLY A 24 15.10 9.19 6.10
C GLY A 24 14.01 10.03 5.44
N PRO A 25 14.33 10.70 4.31
CA PRO A 25 13.44 11.68 3.68
C PRO A 25 12.07 11.14 3.28
N PHE A 26 11.98 9.86 2.91
CA PHE A 26 10.73 9.22 2.54
C PHE A 26 9.81 8.93 3.73
N PHE A 27 10.34 8.94 4.95
CA PHE A 27 9.59 8.75 6.20
C PHE A 27 9.17 10.08 6.83
N ALA A 28 9.68 11.20 6.34
CA ALA A 28 9.37 12.53 6.85
C ALA A 28 8.06 13.08 6.26
N VAL A 29 7.30 13.78 7.09
CA VAL A 29 6.10 14.54 6.71
C VAL A 29 6.05 15.83 7.51
N ARG A 30 5.63 16.91 6.88
CA ARG A 30 5.42 18.19 7.56
C ARG A 30 4.21 18.06 8.50
N THR A 31 4.31 18.53 9.75
CA THR A 31 3.25 18.37 10.78
C THR A 31 2.93 19.64 11.54
N ASP A 32 3.51 20.78 11.16
CA ASP A 32 3.16 22.06 11.77
C ASP A 32 1.66 22.36 11.57
N PRO A 33 1.01 22.91 12.61
CA PRO A 33 -0.32 23.47 12.46
C PRO A 33 -0.25 24.67 11.52
N ALA A 34 -1.03 24.64 10.44
CA ALA A 34 -1.23 25.80 9.58
C ALA A 34 -2.69 25.83 9.11
N ASP A 35 -3.17 27.04 8.81
CA ASP A 35 -4.47 27.24 8.17
C ASP A 35 -4.44 26.61 6.76
N PRO A 36 -5.40 25.73 6.41
CA PRO A 36 -5.55 25.21 5.05
C PRO A 36 -5.52 26.29 3.96
N THR A 37 -6.00 27.51 4.25
CA THR A 37 -5.95 28.64 3.32
C THR A 37 -4.52 29.10 3.05
N ALA A 38 -3.71 29.22 4.11
CA ALA A 38 -2.30 29.56 3.99
C ALA A 38 -1.52 28.45 3.27
N ALA A 39 -1.80 27.18 3.59
CA ALA A 39 -1.18 26.05 2.91
C ALA A 39 -1.52 26.01 1.41
N ARG A 40 -2.76 26.35 1.02
CA ARG A 40 -3.13 26.52 -0.39
C ARG A 40 -2.36 27.66 -1.06
N ALA A 41 -2.14 28.77 -0.36
CA ALA A 41 -1.32 29.87 -0.88
C ALA A 41 0.16 29.45 -1.09
N GLU A 42 0.66 28.51 -0.29
CA GLU A 42 1.97 27.86 -0.47
C GLU A 42 1.98 26.77 -1.56
N GLY A 43 0.85 26.48 -2.21
CA GLY A 43 0.76 25.47 -3.27
C GLY A 43 0.47 24.05 -2.78
N TYR A 44 0.18 23.84 -1.50
CA TYR A 44 -0.32 22.55 -1.02
C TYR A 44 -1.81 22.39 -1.34
N VAL A 45 -2.20 21.20 -1.76
CA VAL A 45 -3.60 20.82 -1.97
C VAL A 45 -3.89 19.49 -1.27
N PRO A 46 -5.15 19.14 -0.98
CA PRO A 46 -5.50 17.79 -0.54
C PRO A 46 -5.01 16.74 -1.53
N LEU A 47 -4.47 15.63 -1.02
CA LEU A 47 -3.97 14.55 -1.88
C LEU A 47 -5.09 13.94 -2.74
N ALA A 48 -6.34 14.01 -2.27
CA ALA A 48 -7.54 13.64 -3.04
C ALA A 48 -7.56 14.21 -4.46
N GLU A 49 -7.13 15.47 -4.63
CA GLU A 49 -7.17 16.18 -5.93
C GLU A 49 -6.30 15.49 -7.02
N LEU A 50 -5.38 14.58 -6.65
CA LEU A 50 -4.64 13.76 -7.61
C LEU A 50 -5.50 12.75 -8.35
N TYR A 51 -6.48 12.14 -7.69
CA TYR A 51 -7.25 11.04 -8.26
C TYR A 51 -8.74 11.33 -8.36
N GLU A 52 -9.18 12.48 -7.84
CA GLU A 52 -10.48 13.03 -8.16
C GLU A 52 -10.50 13.61 -9.58
N VAL A 53 -11.40 13.08 -10.40
CA VAL A 53 -11.72 13.67 -11.69
C VAL A 53 -12.75 14.75 -11.39
N GLY A 54 -12.31 16.02 -11.32
CA GLY A 54 -13.24 17.15 -11.18
C GLY A 54 -14.36 17.06 -12.22
N PRO A 55 -15.56 17.59 -11.94
CA PRO A 55 -16.63 17.63 -12.92
C PRO A 55 -16.04 18.26 -14.18
N GLY A 56 -16.01 17.50 -15.27
CA GLY A 56 -15.41 17.95 -16.51
C GLY A 56 -15.98 19.31 -16.83
N THR A 57 -15.11 20.30 -17.02
CA THR A 57 -15.54 21.52 -17.71
C THR A 57 -15.92 21.05 -19.10
N ASP A 58 -17.20 20.74 -19.28
CA ASP A 58 -17.80 20.48 -20.58
C ASP A 58 -17.41 21.66 -21.46
N GLY A 59 -16.46 21.40 -22.37
CA GLY A 59 -16.12 22.36 -23.40
C GLY A 59 -17.41 22.64 -24.15
N THR A 60 -17.94 23.84 -24.00
CA THR A 60 -18.96 24.40 -24.88
C THR A 60 -18.55 24.08 -26.32
N PRO A 61 -19.36 23.31 -27.09
CA PRO A 61 -19.05 23.10 -28.48
C PRO A 61 -19.27 24.44 -29.21
N SER A 62 -18.17 25.07 -29.62
CA SER A 62 -18.20 26.18 -30.56
C SER A 62 -18.83 25.69 -31.86
N ALA A 63 -20.06 26.13 -32.11
CA ALA A 63 -20.82 25.80 -33.30
C ALA A 63 -20.26 26.57 -34.50
N ALA A 64 -19.53 25.90 -35.39
CA ALA A 64 -19.45 26.28 -36.80
C ALA A 64 -18.75 25.19 -37.67
N ARG A 65 -19.56 24.38 -38.37
CA ARG A 65 -19.58 24.14 -39.83
C ARG A 65 -19.91 22.69 -40.26
N ALA A 66 -21.07 22.60 -40.93
CA ALA A 66 -21.44 21.87 -42.15
C ALA A 66 -21.37 20.32 -42.24
N PRO A 67 -22.29 19.70 -43.01
CA PRO A 67 -22.74 18.32 -42.84
C PRO A 67 -21.95 17.33 -43.70
N HIS A 68 -21.99 16.02 -43.39
CA HIS A 68 -22.29 14.92 -44.33
C HIS A 68 -22.18 13.51 -43.66
N SER A 69 -23.20 12.69 -43.93
CA SER A 69 -23.39 11.24 -43.77
C SER A 69 -23.76 10.62 -42.40
N PRO A 70 -24.81 9.77 -42.35
CA PRO A 70 -25.31 9.17 -41.12
C PRO A 70 -24.51 7.91 -40.76
N ARG A 71 -23.96 7.89 -39.54
CA ARG A 71 -23.48 6.66 -38.91
C ARG A 71 -24.49 6.27 -37.82
N SER A 72 -24.88 5.00 -37.86
CA SER A 72 -25.84 4.31 -36.98
C SER A 72 -25.72 4.68 -35.49
N PRO A 73 -26.83 4.76 -34.72
CA PRO A 73 -26.80 5.24 -33.35
C PRO A 73 -26.05 4.25 -32.44
N ARG A 74 -24.94 4.69 -31.86
CA ARG A 74 -24.34 4.01 -30.70
C ARG A 74 -25.16 4.37 -29.47
N SER A 75 -25.60 3.33 -28.77
CA SER A 75 -26.32 3.37 -27.49
C SER A 75 -25.75 4.41 -26.52
N PRO A 76 -26.59 5.25 -25.88
CA PRO A 76 -26.14 6.04 -24.73
C PRO A 76 -25.98 5.10 -23.52
N HIS A 77 -25.07 5.45 -22.61
CA HIS A 77 -24.70 4.72 -21.39
C HIS A 77 -23.58 3.68 -21.52
N SER A 78 -22.38 4.16 -21.80
CA SER A 78 -21.17 3.66 -21.12
C SER A 78 -20.59 4.82 -20.32
N PRO A 79 -20.31 4.68 -19.00
CA PRO A 79 -19.64 5.72 -18.26
C PRO A 79 -18.25 5.92 -18.87
N ARG A 80 -17.91 7.16 -19.25
CA ARG A 80 -16.55 7.50 -19.65
C ARG A 80 -15.65 7.15 -18.46
N LEU A 81 -14.77 6.17 -18.63
CA LEU A 81 -13.66 5.95 -17.70
C LEU A 81 -12.90 7.28 -17.60
N GLY A 82 -12.95 7.89 -16.41
CA GLY A 82 -12.50 9.25 -16.16
C GLY A 82 -11.05 9.48 -16.58
N GLY A 83 -10.78 10.64 -17.17
CA GLY A 83 -9.42 11.06 -17.52
C GLY A 83 -8.57 11.35 -16.29
N THR A 84 -7.28 11.58 -16.49
CA THR A 84 -6.38 12.06 -15.43
C THR A 84 -6.88 13.38 -14.83
N SER A 85 -6.70 13.62 -13.53
CA SER A 85 -6.98 14.95 -12.96
C SER A 85 -5.96 15.99 -13.47
N PRO A 86 -6.29 17.30 -13.48
CA PRO A 86 -5.32 18.35 -13.79
C PRO A 86 -4.08 18.30 -12.89
N ALA A 87 -4.26 18.04 -11.60
CA ALA A 87 -3.17 17.92 -10.63
C ALA A 87 -2.24 16.74 -10.95
N LEU A 88 -2.80 15.59 -11.32
CA LEU A 88 -2.00 14.43 -11.72
C LEU A 88 -1.26 14.64 -13.04
N ARG A 89 -1.87 15.32 -14.01
CA ARG A 89 -1.17 15.72 -15.24
C ARG A 89 0.00 16.65 -14.95
N HIS A 90 -0.20 17.65 -14.09
CA HIS A 90 0.87 18.57 -13.66
C HIS A 90 2.02 17.80 -13.00
N ARG A 91 1.70 16.82 -12.15
CA ARG A 91 2.71 15.96 -11.54
C ARG A 91 3.50 15.16 -12.57
N HIS A 92 2.82 14.52 -13.51
CA HIS A 92 3.47 13.76 -14.57
C HIS A 92 4.40 14.65 -15.40
N ALA A 93 3.97 15.87 -15.75
CA ALA A 93 4.80 16.85 -16.45
C ALA A 93 6.03 17.27 -15.64
N THR A 94 5.85 17.54 -14.34
CA THR A 94 6.95 17.89 -13.42
C THR A 94 8.00 16.77 -13.34
N VAL A 95 7.54 15.52 -13.22
CA VAL A 95 8.44 14.35 -13.15
C VAL A 95 9.09 14.08 -14.51
N ALA A 96 8.37 14.26 -15.61
CA ALA A 96 8.93 14.16 -16.97
C ALA A 96 10.10 15.14 -17.17
N GLY A 97 9.91 16.41 -16.79
CA GLY A 97 10.96 17.44 -16.88
C GLY A 97 12.18 17.12 -16.02
N ARG A 98 11.98 16.63 -14.79
CA ARG A 98 13.08 16.21 -13.90
C ARG A 98 13.88 15.01 -14.43
N LEU A 99 13.19 14.08 -15.08
CA LEU A 99 13.80 12.90 -15.65
C LEU A 99 14.37 13.15 -17.06
N GLY A 100 14.06 14.29 -17.68
CA GLY A 100 14.43 14.59 -19.06
C GLY A 100 13.80 13.63 -20.08
N THR A 101 12.57 13.17 -19.84
CA THR A 101 11.88 12.22 -20.73
C THR A 101 10.63 12.84 -21.34
N ASP A 102 10.43 12.60 -22.64
CA ASP A 102 9.18 12.96 -23.34
C ASP A 102 8.11 11.86 -23.24
N GLU A 103 8.45 10.71 -22.64
CA GLU A 103 7.52 9.60 -22.50
C GLU A 103 6.59 9.78 -21.30
N THR A 104 5.36 10.23 -21.55
CA THR A 104 4.33 10.40 -20.51
C THR A 104 4.15 9.16 -19.65
N ARG A 105 4.19 7.96 -20.24
CA ARG A 105 4.03 6.70 -19.50
C ARG A 105 5.19 6.41 -18.53
N VAL A 106 6.42 6.83 -18.86
CA VAL A 106 7.60 6.67 -17.99
C VAL A 106 7.45 7.61 -16.79
N ALA A 107 7.11 8.87 -17.06
CA ALA A 107 6.85 9.84 -16.00
C ALA A 107 5.68 9.42 -15.09
N ALA A 108 4.58 8.92 -15.65
CA ALA A 108 3.43 8.43 -14.88
C ALA A 108 3.79 7.21 -14.00
N SER A 109 4.51 6.23 -14.57
CA SER A 109 5.01 5.06 -13.85
C SER A 109 5.85 5.46 -12.63
N LEU A 110 6.85 6.34 -12.83
CA LEU A 110 7.79 6.73 -11.79
C LEU A 110 7.20 7.73 -10.79
N SER A 111 6.25 8.57 -11.23
CA SER A 111 5.45 9.43 -10.34
C SER A 111 4.63 8.59 -9.37
N PHE A 112 3.93 7.58 -9.89
CA PHE A 112 3.16 6.63 -9.09
C PHE A 112 4.07 5.90 -8.09
N GLN A 113 5.20 5.38 -8.55
CA GLN A 113 6.15 4.67 -7.67
C GLN A 113 6.68 5.56 -6.55
N GLY A 114 7.02 6.82 -6.85
CA GLY A 114 7.48 7.78 -5.85
C GLY A 114 6.43 8.07 -4.79
N LEU A 115 5.20 8.36 -5.20
CA LEU A 115 4.08 8.61 -4.27
C LEU A 115 3.76 7.37 -3.43
N ALA A 116 3.73 6.18 -4.03
CA ALA A 116 3.55 4.93 -3.31
C ALA A 116 4.65 4.72 -2.25
N GLY A 117 5.90 5.03 -2.58
CA GLY A 117 7.02 4.97 -1.64
C GLY A 117 6.81 5.88 -0.43
N ARG A 118 6.31 7.10 -0.65
CA ARG A 118 6.05 8.06 0.45
C ARG A 118 4.94 7.59 1.37
N LEU A 119 3.83 7.13 0.81
CA LEU A 119 2.69 6.61 1.59
C LEU A 119 3.09 5.35 2.37
N TRP A 120 3.81 4.42 1.74
CA TRP A 120 4.31 3.23 2.40
C TRP A 120 5.26 3.57 3.54
N SER A 121 6.31 4.35 3.28
CA SER A 121 7.31 4.71 4.29
C SER A 121 6.68 5.34 5.53
N MET A 122 5.77 6.29 5.36
CA MET A 122 5.09 6.94 6.49
C MET A 122 4.26 5.94 7.31
N ALA A 123 3.42 5.14 6.65
CA ALA A 123 2.54 4.19 7.32
C ALA A 123 3.31 3.07 8.03
N ILE A 124 4.25 2.41 7.32
CA ILE A 124 5.02 1.30 7.90
C ILE A 124 5.99 1.79 8.99
N GLY A 125 6.58 2.99 8.83
CA GLY A 125 7.45 3.58 9.84
C GLY A 125 6.71 3.79 11.16
N CYS A 126 5.52 4.40 11.11
CA CYS A 126 4.67 4.57 12.28
C CYS A 126 4.22 3.23 12.87
N ALA A 127 3.73 2.33 12.02
CA ALA A 127 3.25 1.00 12.43
C ALA A 127 4.35 0.21 13.16
N VAL A 128 5.55 0.16 12.61
CA VAL A 128 6.67 -0.60 13.17
C VAL A 128 7.22 0.03 14.45
N LEU A 129 7.34 1.36 14.49
CA LEU A 129 7.95 2.04 15.64
C LEU A 129 6.99 2.25 16.80
N THR A 130 5.68 2.36 16.53
CA THR A 130 4.69 2.73 17.56
C THR A 130 3.49 1.81 17.67
N GLY A 131 3.31 0.87 16.74
CA GLY A 131 2.13 0.01 16.70
C GLY A 131 0.85 0.73 16.29
N HIS A 132 0.95 1.95 15.74
CA HIS A 132 -0.18 2.77 15.30
C HIS A 132 0.06 3.27 13.88
N VAL A 133 -1.04 3.42 13.12
CA VAL A 133 -1.03 4.03 11.79
C VAL A 133 -1.65 5.43 11.90
N PRO A 134 -1.03 6.48 11.36
CA PRO A 134 -1.66 7.80 11.28
C PRO A 134 -2.92 7.74 10.41
N ASP A 135 -3.92 8.58 10.70
CA ASP A 135 -5.01 8.82 9.76
C ASP A 135 -4.47 9.59 8.56
N LEU A 136 -4.39 8.89 7.43
CA LEU A 136 -3.91 9.44 6.17
C LEU A 136 -5.05 9.89 5.25
N GLY A 137 -6.29 9.95 5.73
CA GLY A 137 -7.47 10.16 4.90
C GLY A 137 -7.30 11.22 3.79
N PRO A 138 -7.95 11.02 2.63
CA PRO A 138 -7.73 11.78 1.39
C PRO A 138 -7.82 13.31 1.54
N GLU A 139 -8.67 13.80 2.45
CA GLU A 139 -8.84 15.24 2.76
C GLU A 139 -7.87 15.77 3.83
N ARG A 140 -7.24 14.84 4.58
CA ARG A 140 -6.36 15.14 5.70
C ARG A 140 -4.90 15.16 5.32
N LEU A 141 -4.51 14.30 4.39
CA LEU A 141 -3.16 14.30 3.85
C LEU A 141 -3.09 15.29 2.69
N TRP A 142 -2.21 16.28 2.84
CA TRP A 142 -1.98 17.32 1.85
C TRP A 142 -0.64 17.10 1.17
N TRP A 143 -0.51 17.65 -0.04
CA TRP A 143 0.70 17.49 -0.83
C TRP A 143 0.98 18.70 -1.71
N HIS A 144 2.24 18.88 -2.07
CA HIS A 144 2.68 19.90 -3.02
C HIS A 144 3.12 19.25 -4.34
N PRO A 145 2.49 19.57 -5.49
CA PRO A 145 2.69 18.85 -6.74
C PRO A 145 4.11 18.97 -7.31
N GLU A 146 4.76 20.09 -7.05
CA GLU A 146 6.10 20.36 -7.55
C GLU A 146 7.22 19.97 -6.60
N LEU A 147 6.97 19.67 -5.33
CA LEU A 147 8.05 19.32 -4.40
C LEU A 147 8.40 17.83 -4.49
N SER A 148 9.47 17.47 -3.78
CA SER A 148 9.95 16.09 -3.61
C SER A 148 10.24 15.85 -2.13
N ALA A 149 10.45 14.57 -1.79
CA ALA A 149 10.84 14.15 -0.46
C ALA A 149 11.97 15.00 0.09
N PRO A 150 11.86 15.53 1.33
CA PRO A 150 10.80 15.27 2.32
C PRO A 150 9.61 16.26 2.31
N ASN A 151 9.62 17.29 1.45
CA ASN A 151 8.81 18.50 1.63
C ASN A 151 7.43 18.43 0.96
N GLU A 152 7.15 17.41 0.18
CA GLU A 152 5.95 17.31 -0.64
C GLU A 152 4.70 16.82 0.10
N LEU A 153 4.81 16.35 1.34
CA LEU A 153 3.67 15.90 2.15
C LEU A 153 3.51 16.75 3.41
N TRP A 154 2.25 17.06 3.73
CA TRP A 154 1.86 17.78 4.93
C TRP A 154 0.64 17.10 5.57
N LEU A 155 0.73 16.83 6.87
CA LEU A 155 -0.35 16.24 7.66
C LEU A 155 -0.61 17.16 8.87
N PRO A 156 -1.51 18.15 8.73
CA PRO A 156 -1.87 19.02 9.85
C PRO A 156 -2.60 18.23 10.93
N SER A 157 -2.27 18.51 12.19
CA SER A 157 -2.91 17.91 13.37
C SER A 157 -3.05 16.37 13.27
N PRO A 158 -1.94 15.62 13.24
CA PRO A 158 -1.98 14.17 13.09
C PRO A 158 -2.79 13.48 14.19
N THR A 159 -3.72 12.60 13.82
CA THR A 159 -4.43 11.70 14.74
C THR A 159 -4.21 10.25 14.33
N PRO A 160 -4.30 9.27 15.26
CA PRO A 160 -4.26 7.86 14.88
C PRO A 160 -5.46 7.52 13.99
N SER A 161 -5.28 6.52 13.12
CA SER A 161 -6.37 5.93 12.34
C SER A 161 -7.37 5.26 13.29
N SER A 162 -8.65 5.39 12.97
CA SER A 162 -9.69 4.70 13.72
C SER A 162 -9.64 3.22 13.37
N THR A 163 -9.35 2.35 14.34
CA THR A 163 -9.51 0.91 14.14
C THR A 163 -10.96 0.63 13.73
N PRO A 164 -11.24 0.01 12.57
CA PRO A 164 -12.59 -0.43 12.30
C PRO A 164 -12.97 -1.42 13.41
N SER A 165 -13.98 -1.07 14.20
CA SER A 165 -14.58 -2.00 15.16
C SER A 165 -14.98 -3.24 14.35
N PRO A 166 -14.65 -4.47 14.79
CA PRO A 166 -15.09 -5.65 14.06
C PRO A 166 -16.61 -5.60 13.99
N THR A 167 -17.14 -5.34 12.79
CA THR A 167 -18.56 -5.48 12.53
C THR A 167 -18.90 -6.91 12.96
N PRO A 168 -19.80 -7.14 13.93
CA PRO A 168 -20.15 -8.50 14.29
C PRO A 168 -20.70 -9.14 13.03
N SER A 169 -19.97 -10.12 12.48
CA SER A 169 -20.46 -10.94 11.40
C SER A 169 -21.79 -11.52 11.87
N SER A 170 -22.88 -11.09 11.26
CA SER A 170 -24.16 -11.75 11.37
C SER A 170 -23.99 -13.13 10.75
N THR A 171 -23.53 -14.08 11.57
CA THR A 171 -23.57 -15.50 11.28
C THR A 171 -25.03 -15.91 11.21
N THR A 172 -25.66 -15.70 10.05
CA THR A 172 -26.80 -16.52 9.67
C THR A 172 -26.27 -17.92 9.43
N SER A 173 -26.31 -18.72 10.49
CA SER A 173 -26.12 -20.16 10.43
C SER A 173 -27.20 -20.73 9.49
N PRO A 174 -26.86 -21.44 8.40
CA PRO A 174 -27.89 -22.09 7.60
C PRO A 174 -28.49 -23.23 8.44
N SER A 175 -29.78 -23.09 8.76
CA SER A 175 -30.57 -24.17 9.36
C SER A 175 -30.64 -25.32 8.35
N LEU A 176 -29.91 -26.40 8.62
CA LEU A 176 -30.01 -27.63 7.86
C LEU A 176 -31.37 -28.27 8.14
N SER A 177 -32.26 -28.24 7.14
CA SER A 177 -33.41 -29.13 7.09
C SER A 177 -32.93 -30.55 6.76
N PRO A 178 -33.46 -31.61 7.39
CA PRO A 178 -33.00 -32.97 7.16
C PRO A 178 -33.53 -33.50 5.81
N THR A 179 -32.61 -33.90 4.93
CA THR A 179 -32.91 -34.65 3.70
C THR A 179 -33.07 -36.14 4.04
N PRO A 180 -34.08 -36.86 3.50
CA PRO A 180 -34.27 -38.28 3.79
C PRO A 180 -33.23 -39.18 3.10
N SER A 181 -32.93 -40.29 3.77
CA SER A 181 -31.93 -41.32 3.44
C SER A 181 -32.11 -41.95 2.04
N PRO A 182 -31.02 -42.24 1.31
CA PRO A 182 -31.09 -43.12 0.16
C PRO A 182 -30.92 -44.61 0.55
N THR A 183 -31.75 -45.42 -0.11
CA THR A 183 -31.82 -46.88 -0.10
C THR A 183 -30.49 -47.55 -0.50
N THR A 184 -30.17 -48.63 0.20
CA THR A 184 -29.05 -49.56 -0.03
C THR A 184 -29.04 -50.16 -1.44
N GLY A 185 -27.89 -50.09 -2.11
CA GLY A 185 -27.57 -50.84 -3.34
C GLY A 185 -26.09 -51.23 -3.34
N SER A 186 -25.84 -52.54 -3.40
CA SER A 186 -24.53 -53.22 -3.30
C SER A 186 -23.57 -52.94 -4.46
N ALA A 187 -22.25 -52.90 -4.16
CA ALA A 187 -21.12 -53.63 -4.80
C ALA A 187 -19.76 -52.91 -4.54
N PRO A 188 -18.58 -53.51 -4.83
CA PRO A 188 -17.89 -54.53 -4.04
C PRO A 188 -16.51 -54.06 -3.52
N ALA A 189 -15.88 -54.89 -2.67
CA ALA A 189 -14.64 -54.66 -1.95
C ALA A 189 -13.36 -54.49 -2.82
N PRO A 190 -12.35 -53.74 -2.34
CA PRO A 190 -10.96 -53.95 -2.70
C PRO A 190 -10.17 -54.74 -1.61
N ALA A 191 -9.22 -55.53 -2.09
CA ALA A 191 -8.41 -56.54 -1.39
C ALA A 191 -7.25 -55.93 -0.54
N PRO A 192 -6.55 -56.74 0.28
CA PRO A 192 -5.80 -56.27 1.45
C PRO A 192 -4.34 -55.86 1.20
N SER A 193 -3.81 -55.02 2.10
CA SER A 193 -2.38 -54.72 2.27
C SER A 193 -1.54 -55.95 2.67
N PRO A 194 -0.21 -55.84 2.54
CA PRO A 194 0.68 -56.23 3.65
C PRO A 194 1.74 -55.12 3.91
N ASN A 195 1.75 -54.48 5.08
CA ASN A 195 2.36 -54.86 6.37
C ASN A 195 3.78 -54.25 6.58
N PRO A 196 4.26 -54.10 7.84
CA PRO A 196 4.82 -52.84 8.36
C PRO A 196 6.21 -53.02 9.06
N CYS A 197 6.61 -51.98 9.84
CA CYS A 197 7.54 -51.96 11.00
C CYS A 197 8.97 -51.39 10.78
N PRO A 198 9.71 -50.96 11.85
CA PRO A 198 9.31 -50.29 13.12
C PRO A 198 10.29 -49.20 13.66
N GLY A 199 9.88 -48.48 14.74
CA GLY A 199 10.74 -47.89 15.81
C GLY A 199 11.10 -46.39 15.67
N ASP A 200 10.45 -45.43 16.34
CA ASP A 200 10.50 -45.00 17.77
C ASP A 200 11.85 -44.31 18.13
N THR A 201 11.93 -43.03 18.49
CA THR A 201 11.49 -42.42 19.77
C THR A 201 11.73 -40.90 19.77
N GLY A 202 10.91 -40.16 20.54
CA GLY A 202 11.31 -38.87 21.12
C GLY A 202 10.74 -37.60 20.48
N ARG A 203 9.49 -37.24 20.80
CA ARG A 203 8.96 -35.89 20.56
C ARG A 203 8.51 -35.28 21.89
N GLU A 204 9.35 -34.39 22.41
CA GLU A 204 8.99 -33.51 23.51
C GLU A 204 7.87 -32.55 23.08
N ALA A 205 6.95 -32.33 24.00
CA ALA A 205 5.80 -31.45 23.86
C ALA A 205 6.27 -29.99 23.71
N GLY A 206 6.26 -29.49 22.48
CA GLY A 206 6.39 -28.06 22.19
C GLY A 206 5.09 -27.34 22.54
N THR A 207 5.13 -26.53 23.60
CA THR A 207 4.12 -25.54 23.98
C THR A 207 3.68 -24.74 22.75
N ALA A 208 2.37 -24.75 22.46
CA ALA A 208 1.79 -23.94 21.40
C ALA A 208 2.06 -22.44 21.66
N PRO A 209 2.51 -21.65 20.66
CA PRO A 209 2.63 -20.21 20.83
C PRO A 209 1.23 -19.61 20.98
N GLY A 210 1.06 -18.78 22.00
CA GLY A 210 -0.21 -18.18 22.38
C GLY A 210 -0.88 -17.41 21.25
N ALA A 211 -2.15 -17.69 21.01
CA ALA A 211 -3.01 -17.08 19.99
C ALA A 211 -3.24 -15.55 20.14
N GLY A 212 -2.65 -14.91 21.15
CA GLY A 212 -2.84 -13.48 21.45
C GLY A 212 -1.95 -12.52 20.64
N ALA A 213 -0.76 -12.94 20.23
CA ALA A 213 0.18 -12.06 19.50
C ALA A 213 -0.20 -11.89 18.02
N GLY A 214 -0.77 -12.93 17.40
CA GLY A 214 -1.14 -12.91 15.98
C GLY A 214 -2.36 -12.04 15.66
N ALA A 215 -3.32 -11.91 16.58
CA ALA A 215 -4.53 -11.13 16.32
C ALA A 215 -4.28 -9.60 16.32
N ALA A 216 -3.35 -9.12 17.15
CA ALA A 216 -2.97 -7.71 17.18
C ALA A 216 -2.16 -7.30 15.92
N ASP A 217 -1.31 -8.21 15.41
CA ASP A 217 -0.47 -7.97 14.23
C ASP A 217 -1.28 -7.95 12.92
N VAL A 218 -2.27 -8.87 12.80
CA VAL A 218 -3.24 -8.88 11.69
C VAL A 218 -4.05 -7.56 11.64
N GLY A 219 -4.37 -6.98 12.80
CA GLY A 219 -5.03 -5.68 12.88
C GLY A 219 -4.18 -4.54 12.32
N LEU A 220 -2.87 -4.55 12.57
CA LEU A 220 -1.97 -3.50 12.12
C LEU A 220 -1.74 -3.56 10.60
N ALA A 221 -1.55 -4.76 10.04
CA ALA A 221 -1.48 -4.94 8.60
C ALA A 221 -2.76 -4.42 7.91
N GLN A 222 -3.94 -4.75 8.44
CA GLN A 222 -5.20 -4.26 7.89
C GLN A 222 -5.34 -2.73 7.99
N GLN A 223 -4.89 -2.11 9.09
CA GLN A 223 -4.88 -0.65 9.22
C GLN A 223 -3.96 0.00 8.18
N VAL A 224 -2.76 -0.54 7.97
CA VAL A 224 -1.83 -0.05 6.94
C VAL A 224 -2.42 -0.20 5.54
N ARG A 225 -3.09 -1.32 5.24
CA ARG A 225 -3.79 -1.52 3.97
C ARG A 225 -4.91 -0.51 3.77
N THR A 226 -5.73 -0.31 4.79
CA THR A 226 -6.84 0.66 4.72
C THR A 226 -6.29 2.07 4.47
N ALA A 227 -5.30 2.48 5.25
CA ALA A 227 -4.72 3.83 5.18
C ALA A 227 -3.97 4.10 3.86
N VAL A 228 -3.28 3.09 3.29
CA VAL A 228 -2.43 3.29 2.11
C VAL A 228 -3.07 2.75 0.84
N LEU A 229 -3.44 1.47 0.81
CA LEU A 229 -3.99 0.84 -0.41
C LEU A 229 -5.38 1.38 -0.71
N ASP A 230 -6.30 1.26 0.24
CA ASP A 230 -7.71 1.50 -0.03
C ASP A 230 -8.00 2.99 -0.20
N GLN A 231 -7.45 3.82 0.71
CA GLN A 231 -7.67 5.27 0.68
C GLN A 231 -6.89 6.00 -0.43
N HIS A 232 -5.74 5.47 -0.90
CA HIS A 232 -4.90 6.21 -1.85
C HIS A 232 -4.42 5.41 -3.06
N LEU A 233 -3.76 4.26 -2.88
CA LEU A 233 -3.10 3.60 -4.01
C LEU A 233 -4.11 3.03 -5.02
N ILE A 234 -5.28 2.56 -4.58
CA ILE A 234 -6.34 2.09 -5.49
C ILE A 234 -6.90 3.27 -6.32
N PRO A 235 -7.33 4.41 -5.72
CA PRO A 235 -7.72 5.60 -6.49
C PRO A 235 -6.61 6.12 -7.42
N LEU A 236 -5.39 6.27 -6.91
CA LEU A 236 -4.25 6.75 -7.67
C LEU A 236 -3.90 5.81 -8.83
N HIS A 237 -3.99 4.49 -8.63
CA HIS A 237 -3.77 3.49 -9.66
C HIS A 237 -4.73 3.69 -10.84
N ARG A 238 -6.03 3.84 -10.55
CA ARG A 238 -7.06 4.07 -11.58
C ARG A 238 -6.77 5.36 -12.34
N ALA A 239 -6.42 6.44 -11.65
CA ALA A 239 -6.11 7.73 -12.25
C ALA A 239 -4.82 7.68 -13.11
N SER A 240 -3.76 7.02 -12.62
CA SER A 240 -2.50 6.87 -13.36
C SER A 240 -2.60 5.94 -14.56
N ALA A 241 -3.43 4.89 -14.51
CA ALA A 241 -3.65 3.97 -15.62
C ALA A 241 -4.19 4.68 -16.87
N ALA A 242 -4.95 5.77 -16.69
CA ALA A 242 -5.44 6.62 -17.79
C ALA A 242 -4.31 7.31 -18.59
N SER A 243 -3.06 7.29 -18.09
CA SER A 243 -1.87 7.80 -18.80
C SER A 243 -1.16 6.75 -19.67
N GLY A 244 -1.82 5.62 -19.96
CA GLY A 244 -1.26 4.57 -20.81
C GLY A 244 -0.25 3.65 -20.12
N VAL A 245 -0.27 3.59 -18.78
CA VAL A 245 0.53 2.66 -17.97
C VAL A 245 -0.32 1.45 -17.62
N SER A 246 0.23 0.24 -17.74
CA SER A 246 -0.54 -0.96 -17.41
C SER A 246 -0.79 -1.07 -15.91
N GLY A 247 -1.98 -1.56 -15.54
CA GLY A 247 -2.34 -1.72 -14.13
C GLY A 247 -1.41 -2.67 -13.37
N ALA A 248 -0.95 -3.75 -14.01
CA ALA A 248 0.02 -4.69 -13.42
C ALA A 248 1.39 -4.04 -13.17
N LEU A 249 1.80 -3.11 -14.04
CA LEU A 249 3.04 -2.35 -13.85
C LEU A 249 2.93 -1.42 -12.66
N LEU A 250 1.82 -0.70 -12.52
CA LEU A 250 1.58 0.18 -11.36
C LEU A 250 1.58 -0.63 -10.05
N TRP A 251 0.96 -1.81 -10.00
CA TRP A 251 1.05 -2.67 -8.82
C TRP A 251 2.47 -3.18 -8.56
N GLY A 252 3.22 -3.55 -9.62
CA GLY A 252 4.65 -3.85 -9.50
C GLY A 252 5.45 -2.71 -8.89
N ASN A 253 5.15 -1.46 -9.26
CA ASN A 253 5.76 -0.27 -8.68
C ASN A 253 5.37 -0.09 -7.21
N ALA A 254 4.10 -0.32 -6.84
CA ALA A 254 3.65 -0.27 -5.44
C ALA A 254 4.37 -1.33 -4.57
N GLY A 255 4.53 -2.56 -5.07
CA GLY A 255 5.25 -3.62 -4.39
C GLY A 255 6.75 -3.32 -4.23
N SER A 256 7.40 -2.83 -5.30
CA SER A 256 8.80 -2.37 -5.25
C SER A 256 8.99 -1.22 -4.26
N ALA A 257 8.06 -0.27 -4.22
CA ALA A 257 8.09 0.84 -3.28
C ALA A 257 7.95 0.38 -1.81
N LEU A 258 7.03 -0.55 -1.52
CA LEU A 258 6.90 -1.16 -0.20
C LEU A 258 8.17 -1.91 0.22
N ALA A 259 8.73 -2.73 -0.67
CA ALA A 259 9.95 -3.49 -0.41
C ALA A 259 11.16 -2.57 -0.13
N GLY A 260 11.30 -1.49 -0.90
CA GLY A 260 12.32 -0.47 -0.69
C GLY A 260 12.16 0.23 0.67
N ALA A 261 10.93 0.65 1.01
CA ALA A 261 10.65 1.28 2.31
C ALA A 261 10.99 0.33 3.48
N LEU A 262 10.61 -0.94 3.39
CA LEU A 262 10.94 -1.96 4.40
C LEU A 262 12.45 -2.19 4.52
N MET A 263 13.20 -2.21 3.41
CA MET A 263 14.65 -2.35 3.42
C MET A 263 15.29 -1.19 4.17
N VAL A 264 14.94 0.06 3.83
CA VAL A 264 15.48 1.26 4.48
C VAL A 264 15.16 1.26 5.98
N LEU A 265 13.92 0.96 6.34
CA LEU A 265 13.51 0.90 7.75
C LEU A 265 14.27 -0.17 8.53
N ARG A 266 14.41 -1.37 7.97
CA ARG A 266 15.15 -2.47 8.60
C ARG A 266 16.65 -2.17 8.72
N ASP A 267 17.24 -1.52 7.73
CA ASP A 267 18.65 -1.11 7.77
C ASP A 267 18.87 -0.05 8.85
N TRP A 268 18.00 0.97 8.93
CA TRP A 268 18.03 1.96 10.00
C TRP A 268 17.85 1.35 11.40
N LEU A 269 16.91 0.42 11.56
CA LEU A 269 16.67 -0.29 12.82
C LEU A 269 17.90 -1.10 13.31
N ARG A 270 18.82 -1.49 12.42
CA ARG A 270 20.09 -2.12 12.83
C ARG A 270 21.11 -1.12 13.34
N THR A 271 21.06 0.12 12.85
CA THR A 271 21.96 1.20 13.25
C THR A 271 21.43 2.04 14.43
N ALA A 272 20.14 1.93 14.75
CA ALA A 272 19.46 2.67 15.82
C ALA A 272 18.84 1.72 16.88
N PRO A 273 19.66 0.98 17.65
CA PRO A 273 19.16 -0.04 18.59
C PRO A 273 18.28 0.54 19.70
N GLU A 274 18.54 1.77 20.15
CA GLU A 274 17.73 2.45 21.17
C GLU A 274 16.30 2.71 20.69
N ALA A 275 16.15 3.14 19.43
CA ALA A 275 14.83 3.34 18.82
C ALA A 275 14.08 2.01 18.67
N GLY A 276 14.78 0.94 18.29
CA GLY A 276 14.21 -0.41 18.23
C GLY A 276 13.76 -0.92 19.61
N ALA A 277 14.54 -0.66 20.66
CA ALA A 277 14.21 -1.03 22.04
C ALA A 277 13.00 -0.22 22.57
N ALA A 278 12.98 1.09 22.34
CA ALA A 278 11.85 1.94 22.70
C ALA A 278 10.55 1.49 22.01
N ALA A 279 10.63 1.11 20.74
CA ALA A 279 9.52 0.57 19.99
C ALA A 279 9.02 -0.78 20.55
N ALA A 280 9.92 -1.64 21.04
CA ALA A 280 9.57 -2.93 21.64
C ALA A 280 8.92 -2.77 23.03
N ALA A 281 9.30 -1.74 23.79
CA ALA A 281 8.75 -1.42 25.10
C ALA A 281 7.39 -0.70 25.07
N GLY A 282 6.90 -0.32 23.88
CA GLY A 282 5.63 0.36 23.70
C GLY A 282 4.39 -0.49 24.08
N PRO A 283 3.18 0.08 24.00
CA PRO A 283 1.93 -0.57 24.44
C PRO A 283 1.68 -1.93 23.80
N GLN A 284 2.19 -2.16 22.59
CA GLN A 284 2.08 -3.41 21.83
C GLN A 284 3.22 -4.40 22.14
N GLY A 285 3.74 -4.35 23.37
CA GLY A 285 4.89 -5.13 23.82
C GLY A 285 4.76 -6.61 23.48
N GLY A 286 5.76 -7.15 22.79
CA GLY A 286 5.80 -8.57 22.41
C GLY A 286 6.83 -8.87 21.32
N ALA A 287 6.75 -8.18 20.18
CA ALA A 287 7.67 -8.36 19.04
C ALA A 287 8.65 -7.19 18.91
N SER A 288 9.91 -7.49 18.55
CA SER A 288 10.88 -6.45 18.19
C SER A 288 10.41 -5.65 16.97
N ALA A 289 10.89 -4.41 16.81
CA ALA A 289 10.58 -3.60 15.63
C ALA A 289 10.95 -4.32 14.32
N GLN A 290 12.06 -5.06 14.30
CA GLN A 290 12.47 -5.88 13.16
C GLN A 290 11.48 -7.03 12.89
N ALA A 291 11.01 -7.71 13.93
CA ALA A 291 10.02 -8.78 13.80
C ALA A 291 8.68 -8.23 13.29
N ARG A 292 8.21 -7.10 13.82
CA ARG A 292 7.00 -6.40 13.33
C ARG A 292 7.13 -5.97 11.87
N ALA A 293 8.28 -5.42 11.47
CA ALA A 293 8.51 -5.04 10.07
C ALA A 293 8.41 -6.25 9.13
N LEU A 294 8.93 -7.42 9.54
CA LEU A 294 8.86 -8.65 8.76
C LEU A 294 7.46 -9.26 8.71
N ALA A 295 6.72 -9.23 9.83
CA ALA A 295 5.34 -9.69 9.88
C ALA A 295 4.44 -8.81 9.00
N LEU A 296 4.54 -7.50 9.14
CA LEU A 296 3.82 -6.53 8.30
C LEU A 296 4.12 -6.72 6.81
N ALA A 297 5.39 -6.90 6.45
CA ALA A 297 5.78 -7.19 5.07
C ALA A 297 5.13 -8.47 4.53
N ARG A 298 5.19 -9.55 5.32
CA ARG A 298 4.60 -10.85 4.95
C ARG A 298 3.10 -10.71 4.69
N ASP A 299 2.38 -10.05 5.59
CA ASP A 299 0.93 -9.93 5.50
C ASP A 299 0.50 -9.01 4.34
N LEU A 300 1.24 -7.91 4.11
CA LEU A 300 0.98 -7.01 2.98
C LEU A 300 1.25 -7.69 1.63
N PHE A 301 2.36 -8.42 1.49
CA PHE A 301 2.68 -9.14 0.23
C PHE A 301 1.86 -10.42 0.03
N ALA A 302 1.30 -11.02 1.08
CA ALA A 302 0.42 -12.17 0.97
C ALA A 302 -0.98 -11.82 0.42
N ALA A 303 -1.33 -10.53 0.35
CA ALA A 303 -2.66 -10.09 -0.04
C ALA A 303 -2.72 -9.37 -1.39
N GLU A 304 -3.88 -9.42 -2.03
CA GLU A 304 -4.15 -8.61 -3.21
C GLU A 304 -4.16 -7.10 -2.90
N PRO A 305 -3.70 -6.24 -3.83
CA PRO A 305 -3.17 -6.56 -5.16
C PRO A 305 -1.66 -6.88 -5.19
N LEU A 306 -0.98 -6.86 -4.03
CA LEU A 306 0.48 -6.96 -3.97
C LEU A 306 0.99 -8.38 -4.20
N ARG A 307 0.20 -9.40 -3.90
CA ARG A 307 0.53 -10.81 -4.12
C ARG A 307 0.92 -11.12 -5.56
N GLU A 308 0.29 -10.46 -6.54
CA GLU A 308 0.55 -10.66 -7.97
C GLU A 308 1.59 -9.69 -8.55
N SER A 309 2.05 -8.72 -7.75
CA SER A 309 2.94 -7.65 -8.20
C SER A 309 4.40 -8.09 -8.37
N GLY A 310 4.79 -9.22 -7.77
CA GLY A 310 6.15 -9.71 -7.73
C GLY A 310 6.36 -10.81 -6.70
N HIS A 311 7.63 -11.17 -6.49
CA HIS A 311 8.04 -12.16 -5.51
C HIS A 311 8.72 -11.45 -4.34
N TRP A 312 8.14 -11.58 -3.14
CA TRP A 312 8.77 -11.17 -1.88
C TRP A 312 9.81 -12.22 -1.47
N LEU A 313 11.04 -11.77 -1.27
CA LEU A 313 12.23 -12.59 -1.03
C LEU A 313 12.98 -12.03 0.20
N PRO A 314 12.47 -12.21 1.43
CA PRO A 314 12.92 -11.49 2.63
C PRO A 314 14.42 -11.64 2.96
N ASP A 315 15.02 -12.74 2.50
CA ASP A 315 16.43 -13.11 2.73
C ASP A 315 17.35 -12.75 1.55
N SER A 316 16.80 -12.20 0.45
CA SER A 316 17.55 -11.79 -0.73
C SER A 316 17.88 -10.29 -0.73
N ARG A 317 18.89 -9.91 -1.52
CA ARG A 317 19.18 -8.52 -1.88
C ARG A 317 19.13 -8.38 -3.41
N PRO A 318 18.11 -7.69 -3.97
CA PRO A 318 16.99 -7.01 -3.29
C PRO A 318 15.96 -7.99 -2.69
N PRO A 319 15.14 -7.55 -1.71
CA PRO A 319 14.17 -8.39 -1.04
C PRO A 319 12.86 -8.55 -1.83
N PHE A 320 12.80 -8.04 -3.07
CA PHE A 320 11.64 -8.13 -3.92
C PHE A 320 12.06 -8.16 -5.38
N ARG A 321 11.32 -8.91 -6.20
CA ARG A 321 11.51 -8.93 -7.65
C ARG A 321 10.16 -8.79 -8.34
N ARG A 322 9.99 -7.75 -9.16
CA ARG A 322 8.75 -7.55 -9.93
C ARG A 322 8.55 -8.62 -11.00
N THR A 323 7.28 -8.85 -11.35
CA THR A 323 6.87 -9.54 -12.59
C THR A 323 6.78 -8.58 -13.79
N THR A 324 6.92 -7.28 -13.56
CA THR A 324 6.81 -6.20 -14.55
C THR A 324 8.03 -5.28 -14.55
N CYS A 325 8.23 -4.53 -15.64
CA CYS A 325 9.28 -3.51 -15.73
C CYS A 325 8.72 -2.13 -15.38
N CYS A 326 9.36 -1.38 -14.48
CA CYS A 326 8.94 -0.02 -14.09
C CYS A 326 9.25 1.07 -15.13
N LEU A 327 9.87 0.72 -16.26
CA LEU A 327 10.28 1.62 -17.34
C LEU A 327 11.44 2.58 -17.02
N TYR A 328 12.06 2.48 -15.84
CA TYR A 328 13.19 3.35 -15.46
C TYR A 328 14.35 3.34 -16.49
N TYR A 329 14.60 2.19 -17.12
CA TYR A 329 15.65 2.05 -18.14
C TYR A 329 15.46 2.96 -19.38
N ARG A 330 14.24 3.50 -19.57
CA ARG A 330 13.90 4.40 -20.68
C ARG A 330 14.23 5.86 -20.38
N VAL A 331 14.51 6.20 -19.13
CA VAL A 331 15.01 7.52 -18.75
C VAL A 331 16.41 7.72 -19.36
N PRO A 332 16.77 8.93 -19.86
CA PRO A 332 18.14 9.23 -20.26
C PRO A 332 19.14 8.89 -19.14
N GLY A 333 20.21 8.15 -19.48
CA GLY A 333 21.16 7.63 -18.49
C GLY A 333 20.63 6.51 -17.55
N GLY A 334 19.34 6.15 -17.65
CA GLY A 334 18.71 5.11 -16.85
C GLY A 334 19.17 3.69 -17.21
N GLY A 335 19.46 2.90 -16.18
CA GLY A 335 19.72 1.46 -16.27
C GLY A 335 18.55 0.61 -15.78
N LEU A 336 18.83 -0.65 -15.42
CA LEU A 336 17.84 -1.47 -14.72
C LEU A 336 17.73 -1.02 -13.26
N CYS A 337 16.51 -0.95 -12.76
CA CYS A 337 16.22 -0.78 -11.34
C CYS A 337 16.54 -2.06 -10.53
N GLY A 338 16.76 -1.94 -9.22
CA GLY A 338 17.07 -3.09 -8.35
C GLY A 338 16.09 -4.26 -8.48
N ASP A 339 14.78 -3.98 -8.46
CA ASP A 339 13.75 -5.04 -8.50
C ASP A 339 13.29 -5.36 -9.94
N CYS A 340 14.16 -5.22 -10.95
CA CYS A 340 13.74 -5.38 -12.35
C CYS A 340 13.37 -6.83 -12.68
N VAL A 341 12.34 -7.00 -13.51
CA VAL A 341 12.04 -8.29 -14.13
C VAL A 341 13.03 -8.63 -15.25
N LEU A 342 13.59 -7.61 -15.91
CA LEU A 342 14.45 -7.77 -17.08
C LEU A 342 15.87 -8.21 -16.67
N PRO A 343 16.49 -9.15 -17.38
CA PRO A 343 17.85 -9.61 -17.08
C PRO A 343 18.94 -8.66 -17.61
N ARG A 344 18.61 -7.82 -18.59
CA ARG A 344 19.49 -6.79 -19.17
C ARG A 344 18.65 -5.66 -19.78
N VAL A 345 19.26 -4.49 -19.97
CA VAL A 345 18.61 -3.36 -20.64
C VAL A 345 18.24 -3.78 -22.08
N PRO A 346 16.97 -3.63 -22.51
CA PRO A 346 16.58 -3.85 -23.90
C PRO A 346 17.36 -2.91 -24.83
N GLY A 347 17.67 -3.35 -26.05
CA GLY A 347 18.40 -2.52 -27.02
C GLY A 347 17.75 -1.14 -27.17
N ARG A 348 18.56 -0.09 -27.06
CA ARG A 348 18.14 1.30 -27.27
C ARG A 348 18.04 1.59 -28.76
#